data_AF-A0A4Q4CI82-F1
#
_entry.id   AF-A0A4Q4CI82-F1
#
_cell.length_a   1.000
_cell.length_b   1.000
_cell.length_c   1.000
_cell.angle_alpha   90.00
_cell.angle_beta   90.00
_cell.angle_gamma   90.00
#
_symmetry.space_group_name_H-M   'P 1'
#
loop_
_entity.id
_entity.type
_entity.pdbx_description
1 polymer ?
#
loop_
_entity_poly.entity_id
_entity_poly.type
_entity_poly.pdbx_seq_one_letter_code
_entity_poly.pdbx_strand_id
1 'polypeptide(L)'
;MFHLDPQQAVLQHVAQPGATPAPSALSDLASIVADQPFERAYSASVTTGIAQVTEAVILIVAGLVVFGVNGGDTLLSALTTLGLVAVAEVLISRLKLHGVPAYRGREQFFRAAFAWTAAFIVLGAIVLLFDRAGALSRSFIAAFWLTGLAVLIVWRGVLHFLVKRWTRAGKFRRRTVIVGGGTDAEALIA
;
A
#
# COMPACT_ATOMS: atom_id res chain seq x y z
N MET A 1 -22.04 15.52 -8.32
CA MET A 1 -20.79 14.93 -8.86
C MET A 1 -20.58 15.60 -10.21
N PHE A 2 -19.71 16.62 -10.29
CA PHE A 2 -19.47 17.34 -11.54
C PHE A 2 -18.68 16.41 -12.48
N HIS A 3 -19.33 15.95 -13.55
CA HIS A 3 -18.68 15.18 -14.60
C HIS A 3 -18.11 16.20 -15.58
N LEU A 4 -16.83 16.56 -15.41
CA LEU A 4 -16.13 17.43 -16.36
C LEU A 4 -15.82 16.59 -17.59
N ASP A 5 -16.52 16.88 -18.70
CA ASP A 5 -16.21 16.32 -20.00
C ASP A 5 -15.03 17.11 -20.60
N PRO A 6 -13.82 16.52 -20.70
CA PRO A 6 -12.62 17.24 -21.11
C PRO A 6 -12.74 17.85 -22.50
N GLN A 7 -13.58 17.27 -23.37
CA GLN A 7 -13.83 17.81 -24.70
C GLN A 7 -14.61 19.12 -24.64
N GLN A 8 -15.60 19.22 -23.74
CA GLN A 8 -16.41 20.44 -23.58
C GLN A 8 -15.61 21.59 -22.96
N ALA A 9 -14.73 21.30 -21.98
CA ALA A 9 -13.86 22.30 -21.38
C ALA A 9 -12.88 22.90 -22.41
N VAL A 10 -12.29 22.06 -23.28
CA VAL A 10 -11.40 22.52 -24.35
C VAL A 10 -12.16 23.34 -25.39
N LEU A 11 -13.36 22.93 -25.78
CA LEU A 11 -14.19 23.67 -26.74
C LEU A 11 -14.60 25.04 -26.20
N GLN A 12 -14.93 25.15 -24.91
CA GLN A 12 -15.27 26.42 -24.27
C GLN A 12 -14.05 27.37 -24.19
N HIS A 13 -12.86 26.84 -23.89
CA HIS A 13 -11.63 27.62 -23.86
C HIS A 13 -11.23 28.13 -25.25
N VAL A 14 -11.41 27.32 -26.30
CA VAL A 14 -11.13 27.71 -27.70
C VAL A 14 -12.18 28.67 -28.26
N ALA A 15 -13.44 28.55 -27.82
CA ALA A 15 -14.54 29.39 -28.28
C ALA A 15 -14.56 30.80 -27.65
N GLN A 16 -13.71 31.08 -26.67
CA GLN A 16 -13.67 32.36 -25.99
C GLN A 16 -12.95 33.40 -26.86
N PRO A 17 -13.64 34.44 -27.38
CA PRO A 17 -13.03 35.39 -28.31
C PRO A 17 -12.03 36.29 -27.58
N GLY A 18 -10.74 36.12 -27.91
CA GLY A 18 -9.71 37.15 -27.75
C GLY A 18 -9.63 37.83 -26.39
N ALA A 19 -9.51 37.08 -25.29
CA ALA A 19 -8.77 37.62 -24.15
C ALA A 19 -7.35 37.92 -24.65
N THR A 20 -6.90 39.17 -24.50
CA THR A 20 -5.51 39.57 -24.82
C THR A 20 -4.59 38.48 -24.31
N PRO A 21 -3.70 37.89 -25.13
CA PRO A 21 -2.85 36.80 -24.68
C PRO A 21 -2.09 37.30 -23.46
N ALA A 22 -2.52 36.86 -22.27
CA ALA A 22 -1.77 37.09 -21.06
C ALA A 22 -0.38 36.54 -21.38
N PRO A 23 0.70 37.30 -21.11
CA PRO A 23 2.04 36.89 -21.47
C PRO A 23 2.21 35.43 -21.06
N SER A 24 2.57 34.57 -22.02
CA SER A 24 2.79 33.13 -21.82
C SER A 24 3.97 32.84 -20.88
N ALA A 25 4.57 33.89 -20.33
CA ALA A 25 5.58 33.86 -19.31
C ALA A 25 4.90 33.74 -17.92
N LEU A 26 5.38 32.78 -17.14
CA LEU A 26 5.16 32.78 -15.69
C LEU A 26 5.52 34.16 -15.12
N SER A 27 4.78 34.63 -14.12
CA SER A 27 5.21 35.83 -13.39
C SER A 27 6.63 35.64 -12.85
N ASP A 28 7.40 36.71 -12.69
CA ASP A 28 8.79 36.62 -12.20
C ASP A 28 8.90 35.83 -10.88
N LEU A 29 7.90 35.98 -10.00
CA LEU A 29 7.84 35.20 -8.77
C LEU A 29 7.58 33.70 -9.04
N ALA A 30 6.70 33.39 -9.99
CA ALA A 30 6.38 32.02 -10.35
C ALA A 30 7.53 31.32 -11.10
N SER A 31 8.26 32.02 -11.96
CA SER A 31 9.45 31.49 -12.63
C SER A 31 10.55 31.18 -11.62
N ILE A 32 10.83 32.09 -10.69
CA ILE A 32 11.81 31.88 -9.61
C ILE A 32 11.45 30.67 -8.74
N VAL A 33 10.16 30.46 -8.44
CA VAL A 33 9.70 29.30 -7.65
C VAL A 33 9.76 28.01 -8.47
N ALA A 34 9.47 28.06 -9.77
CA ALA A 34 9.53 26.91 -10.67
C ALA A 34 10.97 26.43 -10.90
N ASP A 35 11.94 27.34 -10.94
CA ASP A 35 13.36 27.04 -11.12
C ASP A 35 14.07 26.56 -9.86
N GLN A 36 13.40 26.51 -8.70
CA GLN A 36 14.01 25.97 -7.49
C GLN A 36 14.31 24.48 -7.67
N PRO A 37 15.56 24.03 -7.43
CA PRO A 37 15.91 22.63 -7.54
C PRO A 37 15.10 21.82 -6.55
N PHE A 38 14.30 20.87 -7.05
CA PHE A 38 13.47 20.01 -6.23
C PHE A 38 14.04 18.59 -6.17
N GLU A 39 14.00 17.99 -4.99
CA GLU A 39 14.28 16.57 -4.85
C GLU A 39 13.13 15.75 -5.45
N ARG A 40 13.46 14.70 -6.18
CA ARG A 40 12.49 13.81 -6.83
C ARG A 40 11.59 13.16 -5.77
N ALA A 41 10.28 13.41 -5.86
CA ALA A 41 9.29 12.78 -4.98
C ALA A 41 9.15 11.28 -5.28
N TYR A 42 9.07 10.46 -4.24
CA TYR A 42 8.78 9.03 -4.39
C TYR A 42 7.31 8.80 -4.71
N SER A 43 7.03 7.84 -5.60
CA SER A 43 5.67 7.41 -5.86
C SER A 43 5.12 6.59 -4.68
N ALA A 44 4.05 7.08 -4.06
CA ALA A 44 3.41 6.42 -2.93
C ALA A 44 2.83 5.04 -3.30
N SER A 45 2.34 4.87 -4.54
CA SER A 45 1.83 3.59 -5.02
C SER A 45 2.95 2.55 -5.17
N VAL A 46 4.09 2.94 -5.76
CA VAL A 46 5.26 2.06 -5.93
C VAL A 46 5.81 1.63 -4.57
N THR A 47 5.94 2.58 -3.63
CA THR A 47 6.42 2.28 -2.28
C THR A 47 5.49 1.29 -1.56
N THR A 48 4.18 1.47 -1.73
CA THR A 48 3.18 0.57 -1.14
C THR A 48 3.23 -0.82 -1.76
N GLY A 49 3.35 -0.91 -3.09
CA GLY A 49 3.45 -2.19 -3.80
C GLY A 49 4.71 -2.97 -3.42
N ILE A 50 5.86 -2.30 -3.33
CA ILE A 50 7.11 -2.94 -2.87
C ILE A 50 6.95 -3.45 -1.44
N ALA A 51 6.33 -2.66 -0.56
CA ALA A 51 6.10 -3.06 0.82
C ALA A 51 5.20 -4.29 0.95
N GLN A 52 4.14 -4.39 0.12
CA GLN A 52 3.24 -5.55 0.05
C GLN A 52 3.95 -6.80 -0.44
N VAL A 53 4.65 -6.71 -1.59
CA VAL A 53 5.39 -7.86 -2.15
C VAL A 53 6.44 -8.35 -1.16
N THR A 54 7.12 -7.43 -0.48
CA THR A 54 8.11 -7.80 0.54
C THR A 54 7.47 -8.45 1.76
N GLU A 55 6.31 -7.96 2.23
CA GLU A 55 5.55 -8.59 3.33
C GLU A 55 5.20 -10.05 2.98
N ALA A 56 4.59 -10.26 1.81
CA ALA A 56 4.22 -11.59 1.33
C ALA A 56 5.43 -12.52 1.19
N VAL A 57 6.53 -12.05 0.60
CA VAL A 57 7.75 -12.84 0.43
C VAL A 57 8.35 -13.24 1.77
N ILE A 58 8.47 -12.32 2.73
CA ILE A 58 9.02 -12.65 4.06
C ILE A 58 8.12 -13.66 4.78
N LEU A 59 6.80 -13.54 4.66
CA LEU A 59 5.87 -14.50 5.26
C LEU A 59 5.96 -15.90 4.63
N ILE A 60 6.07 -15.98 3.30
CA ILE A 60 6.27 -17.25 2.59
C ILE A 60 7.58 -17.89 3.04
N VAL A 61 8.68 -17.13 3.04
CA VAL A 61 9.99 -17.61 3.49
C VAL A 61 9.92 -18.09 4.94
N ALA A 62 9.28 -17.32 5.84
CA ALA A 62 9.09 -17.72 7.23
C ALA A 62 8.30 -19.04 7.35
N GLY A 63 7.25 -19.23 6.56
CA GLY A 63 6.49 -20.48 6.54
C GLY A 63 7.32 -21.66 6.06
N LEU A 64 8.12 -21.49 5.01
CA LEU A 64 9.03 -22.53 4.51
C LEU A 64 10.12 -22.89 5.52
N VAL A 65 10.67 -21.90 6.24
CA VAL A 65 11.65 -22.14 7.31
C VAL A 65 11.02 -22.91 8.46
N VAL A 66 9.84 -22.49 8.93
CA VAL A 66 9.11 -23.19 10.00
C VAL A 66 8.76 -24.62 9.58
N PHE A 67 8.39 -24.83 8.32
CA PHE A 67 8.16 -26.16 7.75
C PHE A 67 9.43 -27.02 7.82
N GLY A 68 10.56 -26.50 7.34
CA GLY A 68 11.83 -27.22 7.33
C GLY A 68 12.29 -27.69 8.72
N VAL A 69 11.91 -26.98 9.78
CA VAL A 69 12.21 -27.36 11.18
C VAL A 69 11.22 -28.40 11.73
N ASN A 70 9.95 -28.36 11.35
CA ASN A 70 8.91 -29.22 11.93
C ASN A 70 8.67 -30.51 11.13
N GLY A 71 9.13 -30.59 9.88
CA GLY A 71 8.88 -31.72 8.99
C GLY A 71 7.41 -31.87 8.58
N GLY A 72 7.12 -32.92 7.81
CA GLY A 72 5.78 -33.22 7.31
C GLY A 72 5.72 -33.35 5.79
N ASP A 73 4.51 -33.43 5.24
CA ASP A 73 4.31 -33.45 3.79
C ASP A 73 4.71 -32.10 3.18
N THR A 74 5.68 -32.14 2.26
CA THR A 74 6.27 -30.94 1.65
C THR A 74 5.29 -30.21 0.76
N LEU A 75 4.52 -30.94 -0.05
CA LEU A 75 3.59 -30.34 -1.01
C LEU A 75 2.43 -29.68 -0.26
N LEU A 76 1.83 -30.40 0.68
CA LEU A 76 0.69 -29.92 1.45
C LEU A 76 1.09 -28.72 2.32
N SER A 77 2.27 -28.76 2.95
CA SER A 77 2.77 -27.64 3.77
C SER A 77 3.12 -26.41 2.94
N ALA A 78 3.68 -26.58 1.73
CA ALA A 78 3.93 -25.48 0.80
C ALA A 78 2.61 -24.86 0.32
N LEU A 79 1.63 -25.67 -0.09
CA LEU A 79 0.30 -25.20 -0.51
C LEU A 79 -0.45 -24.49 0.61
N THR A 80 -0.37 -25.03 1.83
CA THR A 80 -0.97 -24.42 3.03
C THR A 80 -0.32 -23.08 3.33
N THR A 81 1.01 -22.99 3.25
CA THR A 81 1.76 -21.74 3.45
C THR A 81 1.34 -20.68 2.43
N LEU A 82 1.34 -21.03 1.14
CA LEU A 82 0.96 -20.12 0.07
C LEU A 82 -0.50 -19.68 0.19
N GLY A 83 -1.41 -20.63 0.44
CA GLY A 83 -2.83 -20.36 0.64
C GLY A 83 -3.08 -19.43 1.83
N LEU A 84 -2.38 -19.65 2.95
CA LEU A 84 -2.50 -18.83 4.14
C LEU A 84 -2.05 -17.40 3.92
N VAL A 85 -0.87 -17.23 3.31
CA VAL A 85 -0.34 -15.90 2.98
C VAL A 85 -1.28 -15.19 2.01
N ALA A 86 -1.79 -15.88 0.98
CA ALA A 86 -2.75 -15.30 0.05
C ALA A 86 -4.04 -14.84 0.73
N VAL A 87 -4.63 -15.66 1.62
CA VAL A 87 -5.82 -15.28 2.38
C VAL A 87 -5.54 -14.09 3.31
N ALA A 88 -4.40 -14.09 4.00
CA ALA A 88 -3.98 -12.99 4.86
C ALA A 88 -3.84 -11.68 4.06
N GLU A 89 -3.12 -11.69 2.93
CA GLU A 89 -2.94 -10.54 2.05
C GLU A 89 -4.26 -9.99 1.52
N VAL A 90 -5.21 -10.87 1.16
CA VAL A 90 -6.56 -10.48 0.74
C VAL A 90 -7.29 -9.79 1.90
N LEU A 91 -7.27 -10.35 3.11
CA LEU A 91 -7.93 -9.74 4.28
C LEU A 91 -7.31 -8.38 4.64
N ILE A 92 -5.99 -8.27 4.65
CA ILE A 92 -5.27 -7.03 4.93
C ILE A 92 -5.60 -5.98 3.85
N SER A 93 -5.66 -6.37 2.58
CA SER A 93 -6.06 -5.51 1.48
C SER A 93 -7.50 -5.03 1.60
N ARG A 94 -8.44 -5.91 1.98
CA ARG A 94 -9.85 -5.54 2.23
C ARG A 94 -9.99 -4.55 3.37
N LEU A 95 -9.14 -4.65 4.39
CA LEU A 95 -9.10 -3.71 5.51
C LEU A 95 -8.44 -2.36 5.14
N LYS A 96 -7.99 -2.17 3.90
CA LYS A 96 -7.28 -0.96 3.43
C LYS A 96 -6.07 -0.63 4.31
N LEU A 97 -5.39 -1.66 4.82
CA LEU A 97 -4.19 -1.52 5.65
C LEU A 97 -2.93 -1.28 4.82
N HIS A 98 -3.08 -1.17 3.50
CA HIS A 98 -2.02 -0.88 2.56
C HIS A 98 -2.05 0.58 2.16
N GLY A 99 -0.93 1.25 2.34
CA GLY A 99 -0.74 2.62 1.89
C GLY A 99 -0.01 3.50 2.90
N VAL A 100 0.62 4.55 2.36
CA VAL A 100 1.35 5.56 3.14
C VAL A 100 0.53 6.15 4.32
N PRO A 101 -0.78 6.44 4.19
CA PRO A 101 -1.58 6.90 5.33
C PRO A 101 -1.81 5.82 6.40
N ALA A 102 -2.05 4.58 5.98
CA ALA A 102 -2.31 3.45 6.88
C ALA A 102 -1.08 3.13 7.76
N TYR A 103 0.12 3.22 7.19
CA TYR A 103 1.38 2.95 7.89
C TYR A 103 1.71 3.98 9.00
N ARG A 104 0.98 5.09 9.11
CA ARG A 104 1.21 6.10 10.17
C ARG A 104 0.45 5.80 11.46
N GLY A 105 -0.62 5.01 11.41
CA GLY A 105 -1.46 4.71 12.57
C GLY A 105 -0.89 3.58 13.44
N ARG A 106 -1.10 3.63 14.76
CA ARG A 106 -0.78 2.50 15.67
C ARG A 106 -1.83 1.38 15.59
N GLU A 107 -3.01 1.67 15.07
CA GLU A 107 -4.08 0.68 14.91
C GLU A 107 -3.74 -0.40 13.87
N GLN A 108 -2.81 -0.13 12.96
CA GLN A 108 -2.40 -1.08 11.93
C GLN A 108 -1.87 -2.39 12.52
N PHE A 109 -1.21 -2.33 13.69
CA PHE A 109 -0.63 -3.52 14.33
C PHE A 109 -1.74 -4.49 14.77
N PHE A 110 -2.74 -3.99 15.47
CA PHE A 110 -3.87 -4.80 15.94
C PHE A 110 -4.73 -5.28 14.77
N ARG A 111 -4.95 -4.45 13.75
CA ARG A 111 -5.73 -4.83 12.57
C ARG A 111 -5.01 -5.86 11.70
N ALA A 112 -3.68 -5.77 11.58
CA ALA A 112 -2.88 -6.78 10.89
C ALA A 112 -2.84 -8.10 11.67
N ALA A 113 -2.66 -8.05 13.01
CA ALA A 113 -2.73 -9.22 13.87
C ALA A 113 -4.10 -9.92 13.80
N PHE A 114 -5.18 -9.13 13.77
CA PHE A 114 -6.54 -9.63 13.59
C PHE A 114 -6.72 -10.29 12.22
N ALA A 115 -6.28 -9.65 11.14
CA ALA A 115 -6.37 -10.20 9.79
C ALA A 115 -5.57 -11.52 9.65
N TRP A 116 -4.37 -11.58 10.23
CA TRP A 116 -3.54 -12.78 10.27
C TRP A 116 -4.21 -13.92 11.02
N THR A 117 -4.76 -13.63 12.20
CA THR A 117 -5.47 -14.63 13.00
C THR A 117 -6.75 -15.10 12.31
N ALA A 118 -7.49 -14.20 11.68
CA ALA A 118 -8.67 -14.54 10.89
C ALA A 118 -8.31 -15.43 9.68
N ALA A 119 -7.21 -15.14 8.98
CA ALA A 119 -6.72 -16.00 7.90
C ALA A 119 -6.40 -17.41 8.41
N PHE A 120 -5.75 -17.51 9.57
CA PHE A 120 -5.48 -18.79 10.24
C PHE A 120 -6.73 -19.56 10.61
N ILE A 121 -7.77 -18.88 11.11
CA ILE A 121 -9.05 -19.52 11.46
C ILE A 121 -9.72 -20.07 10.20
N VAL A 122 -9.78 -19.27 9.13
CA VAL A 122 -10.40 -19.70 7.86
C VAL A 122 -9.67 -20.91 7.29
N LEU A 123 -8.35 -20.83 7.18
CA LEU A 123 -7.56 -21.91 6.59
C LEU A 123 -7.51 -23.14 7.50
N GLY A 124 -7.42 -22.92 8.82
CA GLY A 124 -7.48 -23.97 9.83
C GLY A 124 -8.82 -24.71 9.80
N ALA A 125 -9.94 -24.01 9.60
CA ALA A 125 -11.24 -24.65 9.43
C ALA A 125 -11.29 -25.54 8.18
N ILE A 126 -10.71 -25.08 7.06
CA ILE A 126 -10.59 -25.89 5.83
C ILE A 126 -9.74 -27.13 6.13
N VAL A 127 -8.55 -26.95 6.69
CA VAL A 127 -7.65 -28.06 7.05
C VAL A 127 -8.36 -29.05 7.97
N LEU A 128 -9.08 -28.62 9.00
CA LEU A 128 -9.81 -29.52 9.90
C LEU A 128 -10.90 -30.34 9.22
N LEU A 129 -11.55 -29.81 8.18
CA LEU A 129 -12.60 -30.51 7.44
C LEU A 129 -12.02 -31.56 6.46
N PHE A 130 -10.84 -31.29 5.89
CA PHE A 130 -10.25 -32.09 4.82
C PHE A 130 -9.06 -32.96 5.24
N ASP A 131 -8.30 -32.58 6.27
CA ASP A 131 -7.15 -33.33 6.78
C ASP A 131 -7.60 -34.47 7.69
N ARG A 132 -8.04 -35.56 7.06
CA ARG A 132 -8.45 -36.81 7.74
C ARG A 132 -7.25 -37.64 8.23
N ALA A 133 -6.04 -37.37 7.74
CA ALA A 133 -4.85 -38.19 7.96
C ALA A 133 -3.85 -37.58 8.96
N GLY A 134 -4.06 -36.33 9.41
CA GLY A 134 -3.13 -35.64 10.28
C GLY A 134 -1.81 -35.30 9.58
N ALA A 135 -1.88 -35.02 8.27
CA ALA A 135 -0.71 -34.75 7.45
C ALA A 135 -0.02 -33.42 7.82
N LEU A 136 -0.75 -32.49 8.44
CA LEU A 136 -0.18 -31.27 9.01
C LEU A 136 0.19 -31.44 10.48
N SER A 137 1.45 -31.12 10.78
CA SER A 137 1.90 -31.06 12.16
C SER A 137 1.24 -29.92 12.92
N ARG A 138 0.71 -30.21 14.10
CA ARG A 138 0.15 -29.20 15.02
C ARG A 138 1.22 -28.21 15.46
N SER A 139 2.46 -28.66 15.62
CA SER A 139 3.58 -27.78 15.98
C SER A 139 3.93 -26.83 14.84
N PHE A 140 3.86 -27.28 13.58
CA PHE A 140 4.03 -26.42 12.41
C PHE A 140 2.98 -25.29 12.40
N ILE A 141 1.70 -25.63 12.60
CA ILE A 141 0.61 -24.63 12.61
C ILE A 141 0.83 -23.60 13.71
N ALA A 142 1.12 -24.03 14.94
CA ALA A 142 1.34 -23.13 16.07
C ALA A 142 2.60 -22.27 15.90
N ALA A 143 3.71 -22.87 15.47
CA ALA A 143 4.96 -22.17 15.23
C ALA A 143 4.82 -21.16 14.08
N PHE A 144 4.10 -21.52 13.01
CA PHE A 144 3.91 -20.61 11.89
C PHE A 144 2.99 -19.45 12.24
N TRP A 145 1.93 -19.70 13.02
CA TRP A 145 1.07 -18.63 13.51
C TRP A 145 1.86 -17.59 14.33
N LEU A 146 2.67 -18.06 15.30
CA LEU A 146 3.52 -17.20 16.13
C LEU A 146 4.58 -16.46 15.31
N THR A 147 5.29 -17.18 14.44
CA THR A 147 6.38 -16.62 13.65
C THR A 147 5.87 -15.58 12.66
N GLY A 148 4.79 -15.88 11.93
CA GLY A 148 4.19 -14.94 11.00
C GLY A 148 3.60 -13.71 11.70
N LEU A 149 3.02 -13.87 12.89
CA LEU A 149 2.56 -12.74 13.70
C LEU A 149 3.74 -11.83 14.10
N ALA A 150 4.84 -12.40 14.56
CA ALA A 150 6.05 -11.65 14.90
C ALA A 150 6.63 -10.93 13.67
N VAL A 151 6.72 -11.62 12.53
CA VAL A 151 7.16 -11.05 11.24
C VAL A 151 6.29 -9.86 10.84
N LEU A 152 4.96 -10.00 10.89
CA LEU A 152 4.04 -8.92 10.57
C LEU A 152 4.24 -7.72 11.48
N ILE A 153 4.32 -7.93 12.80
CA ILE A 153 4.51 -6.83 13.76
C ILE A 153 5.83 -6.10 13.49
N VAL A 154 6.93 -6.84 13.32
CA VAL A 154 8.25 -6.26 13.06
C VAL A 154 8.24 -5.49 11.73
N TRP A 155 7.73 -6.10 10.66
CA TRP A 155 7.67 -5.47 9.34
C TRP A 155 6.80 -4.20 9.34
N ARG A 156 5.62 -4.25 9.97
CA ARG A 156 4.74 -3.08 10.15
C ARG A 156 5.43 -1.98 10.96
N GLY A 157 6.24 -2.34 11.95
CA GLY A 157 7.07 -1.40 12.71
C GLY A 157 8.13 -0.71 11.85
N VAL A 158 8.85 -1.49 11.02
CA VAL A 158 9.84 -0.97 10.07
C VAL A 158 9.19 -0.01 9.08
N LEU A 159 8.07 -0.41 8.47
CA LEU A 159 7.32 0.45 7.54
C LEU A 159 6.82 1.72 8.22
N HIS A 160 6.28 1.62 9.43
CA HIS A 160 5.83 2.77 10.21
C HIS A 160 6.96 3.78 10.39
N PHE A 161 8.14 3.33 10.83
CA PHE A 161 9.29 4.20 11.05
C PHE A 161 9.77 4.84 9.73
N LEU A 162 9.93 4.04 8.69
CA LEU A 162 10.47 4.49 7.40
C LEU A 162 9.54 5.48 6.72
N VAL A 163 8.24 5.17 6.66
CA VAL A 163 7.21 6.04 6.07
C VAL A 163 7.08 7.34 6.87
N LYS A 164 7.15 7.29 8.20
CA LYS A 164 7.12 8.50 9.04
C LYS A 164 8.34 9.38 8.78
N ARG A 165 9.53 8.80 8.65
CA ARG A 165 10.77 9.52 8.31
C ARG A 165 10.67 10.18 6.93
N TRP A 166 10.26 9.44 5.89
CA TRP A 166 10.11 9.97 4.53
C TRP A 166 9.01 11.02 4.41
N THR A 167 7.93 10.86 5.16
CA THR A 167 6.87 11.87 5.26
C THR A 167 7.40 13.17 5.86
N ARG A 168 8.16 13.09 6.96
CA ARG A 168 8.79 14.27 7.61
C ARG A 168 9.81 14.95 6.69
N ALA A 169 10.54 14.16 5.90
CA ALA A 169 11.46 14.65 4.88
C ALA A 169 10.76 15.19 3.62
N GLY A 170 9.42 15.18 3.56
CA GLY A 170 8.67 15.70 2.42
C GLY A 170 8.75 14.86 1.13
N LYS A 171 9.34 13.65 1.18
CA LYS A 171 9.61 12.81 -0.01
C LYS A 171 8.36 12.33 -0.75
N PHE A 172 7.17 12.45 -0.15
CA PHE A 172 5.89 12.09 -0.78
C PHE A 172 5.05 13.31 -1.22
N ARG A 173 5.51 14.54 -0.99
CA ARG A 173 4.76 15.74 -1.41
C ARG A 173 5.10 16.07 -2.86
N ARG A 174 4.08 16.10 -3.72
CA ARG A 174 4.16 16.82 -5.00
C ARG A 174 3.91 18.30 -4.69
N ARG A 175 4.87 19.17 -4.97
CA ARG A 175 4.66 20.62 -4.87
C ARG A 175 4.13 21.08 -6.23
N THR A 176 2.81 21.28 -6.30
CA THR A 176 2.15 21.90 -7.44
C THR A 176 1.92 23.36 -7.10
N VAL A 177 2.40 24.26 -7.96
CA VAL A 177 2.10 25.69 -7.86
C VAL A 177 1.07 25.99 -8.94
N ILE A 178 -0.05 26.60 -8.55
CA ILE A 178 -1.07 27.09 -9.48
C ILE A 178 -0.82 28.59 -9.62
N VAL A 179 -0.60 29.05 -10.85
CA VAL A 179 -0.34 30.46 -11.17
C VAL A 179 -1.50 30.98 -12.00
N GLY A 180 -2.14 32.04 -11.52
CA GLY A 180 -3.39 32.56 -12.08
C GLY A 180 -4.61 32.15 -11.25
N GLY A 181 -5.62 33.03 -11.18
CA GLY A 181 -6.83 32.86 -10.37
C GLY A 181 -8.12 32.88 -11.17
N GLY A 182 -8.07 32.44 -12.43
CA GLY A 182 -9.26 32.36 -13.30
C GLY A 182 -10.16 31.17 -12.98
N THR A 183 -11.27 31.05 -13.71
CA THR A 183 -12.24 29.94 -13.60
C THR A 183 -11.59 28.57 -13.74
N ASP A 184 -10.53 28.45 -14.55
CA ASP A 184 -9.77 27.21 -14.74
C ASP A 184 -8.97 26.83 -13.48
N ALA A 185 -8.50 27.82 -12.70
CA ALA A 185 -7.80 27.57 -11.43
C ALA A 185 -8.79 27.20 -10.32
N GLU A 186 -9.99 27.77 -10.33
CA GLU A 186 -11.08 27.41 -9.41
C GLU A 186 -11.46 25.93 -9.56
N ALA A 187 -11.57 25.43 -10.79
CA ALA A 187 -11.84 24.03 -11.09
C ALA A 187 -10.74 23.05 -10.62
N LEU A 188 -9.51 23.54 -10.38
CA LEU A 188 -8.37 22.73 -9.92
C LEU A 188 -8.25 22.65 -8.38
N ILE A 189 -8.90 23.57 -7.66
CA ILE A 189 -8.80 23.68 -6.18
C ILE A 189 -10.09 23.20 -5.50
N ALA A 190 -11.23 23.23 -6.20
CA ALA A 190 -12.51 22.70 -5.72
C ALA A 190 -12.54 21.16 -5.63
#